data_AF-A0A023B346-F1
#
_entry.id   AF-A0A023B346-F1
#
_cell.length_a   1.000
_cell.length_b   1.000
_cell.length_c   1.000
_cell.angle_alpha   90.00
_cell.angle_beta   90.00
_cell.angle_gamma   90.00
#
_symmetry.space_group_name_H-M   'P 1'
#
loop_
_entity.id
_entity.type
_entity.pdbx_description
1 polymer ?
#
loop_
_entity_poly.entity_id
_entity_poly.type
_entity_poly.pdbx_seq_one_letter_code
_entity_poly.pdbx_strand_id
1 'polypeptide(L)'
;MVDNCGQNFSIALKIVALSQGPVLFHCTLGKDRTGVLGMLLLHILGASEQAIIFDYSLTECASEMYHNYAKKFIVDMSGLPESFCRATADVMRLTIDYVKRTYGSIDLYLDRFSFGPEWRSYLRRKYLTS
;
A
#
# COMPACT_ATOMS: atom_id res chain seq x y z
N MET A 1 3.03 0.37 -11.22
CA MET A 1 2.65 -0.61 -10.17
C MET A 1 1.15 -0.62 -9.96
N VAL A 2 0.55 0.51 -9.57
CA VAL A 2 -0.90 0.69 -9.40
C VAL A 2 -1.70 0.14 -10.60
N ASP A 3 -1.31 0.46 -11.84
CA ASP A 3 -2.04 0.01 -13.03
C ASP A 3 -1.96 -1.50 -13.28
N ASN A 4 -0.79 -2.10 -13.04
CA ASN A 4 -0.54 -3.50 -13.38
C ASN A 4 -0.94 -4.47 -12.27
N CYS A 5 -1.13 -3.98 -11.03
CA CYS A 5 -1.39 -4.81 -9.86
C CYS A 5 -2.79 -4.61 -9.28
N GLY A 6 -3.66 -3.80 -9.89
CA GLY A 6 -5.00 -3.51 -9.38
C GLY A 6 -5.82 -4.75 -9.04
N GLN A 7 -5.82 -5.74 -9.92
CA GLN A 7 -6.51 -7.02 -9.67
C GLN A 7 -5.89 -7.79 -8.49
N ASN A 8 -4.56 -7.79 -8.36
CA ASN A 8 -3.88 -8.45 -7.24
C ASN A 8 -4.21 -7.76 -5.91
N PHE A 9 -4.30 -6.44 -5.88
CA PHE A 9 -4.70 -5.70 -4.67
C PHE A 9 -6.15 -6.02 -4.27
N SER A 10 -7.07 -6.11 -5.24
CA SER A 10 -8.45 -6.54 -4.97
C SER A 10 -8.52 -7.93 -4.35
N ILE A 11 -7.74 -8.88 -4.87
CA ILE A 11 -7.65 -10.24 -4.31
C ILE A 11 -7.08 -10.20 -2.89
N ALA A 12 -5.97 -9.48 -2.68
CA ALA A 12 -5.35 -9.35 -1.37
C ALA A 12 -6.31 -8.75 -0.33
N LEU A 13 -7.03 -7.68 -0.69
CA LEU A 13 -8.04 -7.05 0.18
C LEU A 13 -9.20 -8.00 0.51
N LYS A 14 -9.64 -8.84 -0.44
CA LYS A 14 -10.65 -9.88 -0.18
C LYS A 14 -10.14 -10.94 0.79
N ILE A 15 -8.89 -11.36 0.68
CA ILE A 15 -8.26 -12.27 1.64
C ILE A 15 -8.21 -11.63 3.03
N VAL A 16 -7.78 -10.36 3.12
CA VAL A 16 -7.78 -9.59 4.38
C VAL A 16 -9.20 -9.49 4.95
N ALA A 17 -10.21 -9.26 4.12
CA ALA A 17 -11.60 -9.20 4.56
C ALA A 17 -12.06 -10.54 5.16
N LEU A 18 -11.82 -11.65 4.46
CA LEU A 18 -12.35 -12.97 4.82
C LEU A 18 -11.56 -13.70 5.91
N SER A 19 -10.36 -13.23 6.28
CA SER A 19 -9.56 -13.85 7.34
C SER A 19 -10.28 -13.81 8.70
N GLN A 20 -10.17 -14.85 9.52
CA GLN A 20 -10.78 -14.89 10.85
C GLN A 20 -9.88 -14.31 11.96
N GLY A 21 -8.61 -14.02 11.65
CA GLY A 21 -7.62 -13.55 12.61
C GLY A 21 -6.72 -12.44 12.06
N PRO A 22 -5.70 -12.03 12.84
CA PRO A 22 -4.72 -11.03 12.42
C PRO A 22 -4.07 -11.41 11.09
N VAL A 23 -3.78 -10.41 10.26
CA VAL A 23 -3.18 -10.60 8.94
C VAL A 23 -1.86 -9.84 8.86
N LEU A 24 -0.81 -10.54 8.46
CA LEU A 24 0.47 -9.96 8.06
C LEU A 24 0.58 -10.06 6.53
N PHE A 25 0.90 -8.96 5.87
CA PHE A 25 1.25 -8.95 4.45
C PHE A 25 2.59 -8.25 4.25
N HIS A 26 3.42 -8.82 3.38
CA HIS A 26 4.73 -8.26 3.06
C HIS A 26 5.04 -8.43 1.58
N CYS A 27 6.06 -7.71 1.12
CA CYS A 27 6.70 -7.96 -0.16
C CYS A 27 8.18 -8.27 0.11
N THR A 28 9.08 -7.97 -0.81
CA THR A 28 10.52 -8.18 -0.59
C THR A 28 11.09 -7.20 0.43
N LEU A 29 10.77 -5.91 0.25
CA LEU A 29 11.28 -4.82 1.11
C LEU A 29 10.21 -4.21 2.02
N GLY A 30 8.98 -4.73 1.97
CA GLY A 30 7.86 -4.14 2.70
C GLY A 30 7.44 -2.74 2.23
N LYS A 31 8.00 -2.23 1.13
CA LYS A 31 7.78 -0.85 0.66
C LYS A 31 6.71 -0.71 -0.42
N ASP A 32 6.98 -1.17 -1.64
CA ASP A 32 6.16 -0.74 -2.78
C ASP A 32 4.77 -1.38 -2.80
N ARG A 33 4.69 -2.71 -2.99
CA ARG A 33 3.40 -3.43 -3.02
C ARG A 33 2.73 -3.44 -1.65
N THR A 34 3.52 -3.57 -0.59
CA THR A 34 3.02 -3.51 0.79
C THR A 34 2.47 -2.13 1.13
N GLY A 35 3.20 -1.07 0.79
CA GLY A 35 2.76 0.31 1.05
C GLY A 35 1.53 0.69 0.25
N VAL A 36 1.41 0.27 -1.01
CA VAL A 36 0.16 0.48 -1.78
C VAL A 36 -1.00 -0.29 -1.16
N LEU A 37 -0.81 -1.55 -0.76
CA LEU A 37 -1.88 -2.31 -0.11
C LEU A 37 -2.29 -1.68 1.24
N GLY A 38 -1.33 -1.22 2.04
CA GLY A 38 -1.56 -0.49 3.28
C GLY A 38 -2.32 0.82 3.05
N MET A 39 -1.91 1.61 2.06
CA MET A 39 -2.61 2.84 1.65
C MET A 39 -4.07 2.58 1.27
N LEU A 40 -4.35 1.54 0.48
CA LEU A 40 -5.72 1.19 0.11
C LEU A 40 -6.53 0.77 1.34
N LEU A 41 -5.95 -0.05 2.22
CA LEU A 41 -6.63 -0.51 3.44
C LEU A 41 -6.96 0.66 4.37
N LEU A 42 -6.01 1.54 4.65
CA LEU A 42 -6.19 2.71 5.49
C LEU A 42 -7.23 3.69 4.90
N HIS A 43 -7.19 3.92 3.58
CA HIS A 43 -8.21 4.72 2.88
C HIS A 43 -9.60 4.10 3.05
N ILE A 44 -9.74 2.78 2.88
CA ILE A 44 -11.02 2.08 3.10
C ILE A 44 -11.49 2.27 4.53
N LEU A 45 -10.60 2.20 5.52
CA LEU A 45 -10.91 2.40 6.94
C LEU A 45 -11.17 3.88 7.31
N GLY A 46 -11.07 4.80 6.36
CA GLY A 46 -11.40 6.22 6.57
C GLY A 46 -10.28 7.04 7.18
N ALA A 47 -9.03 6.54 7.14
CA ALA A 47 -7.88 7.34 7.52
C ALA A 47 -7.72 8.55 6.59
N SER A 48 -7.24 9.67 7.14
CA SER A 48 -6.91 10.84 6.33
C SER A 48 -5.73 10.54 5.41
N GLU A 49 -5.66 11.26 4.29
CA GLU A 49 -4.52 11.14 3.37
C GLU A 49 -3.19 11.45 4.06
N GLN A 50 -3.18 12.43 4.97
CA GLN A 50 -1.99 12.76 5.75
C GLN A 50 -1.56 11.60 6.65
N ALA A 51 -2.52 10.90 7.28
CA ALA A 51 -2.22 9.73 8.09
C ALA A 51 -1.65 8.58 7.26
N ILE A 52 -2.19 8.36 6.05
CA ILE A 52 -1.71 7.35 5.10
C ILE A 52 -0.27 7.65 4.65
N ILE A 53 0.01 8.90 4.27
CA ILE A 53 1.34 9.33 3.86
C ILE A 53 2.33 9.17 5.01
N PHE A 54 1.92 9.56 6.22
CA PHE A 54 2.73 9.42 7.42
C PHE A 54 3.04 7.94 7.73
N ASP A 55 2.03 7.06 7.74
CA ASP A 55 2.20 5.63 7.94
C ASP A 55 3.20 5.02 6.94
N TYR A 56 3.04 5.32 5.65
CA TYR A 56 4.00 4.88 4.63
C TYR A 56 5.42 5.37 4.93
N SER A 57 5.59 6.63 5.34
CA SER A 57 6.90 7.21 5.62
C SER A 57 7.62 6.56 6.81
N LEU A 58 6.91 5.92 7.74
CA LEU A 58 7.53 5.15 8.83
C LEU A 58 8.30 3.92 8.29
N THR A 59 7.95 3.44 7.10
CA THR A 59 8.70 2.39 6.40
C THR A 59 10.12 2.86 6.04
N GLU A 60 10.34 4.17 5.83
CA GLU A 60 11.67 4.76 5.62
C GLU A 60 12.55 4.58 6.86
N CYS A 61 11.99 4.87 8.04
CA CYS A 61 12.71 4.77 9.31
C CYS A 61 13.06 3.32 9.66
N ALA A 62 12.18 2.37 9.35
CA ALA A 62 12.50 0.94 9.48
C ALA A 62 13.53 0.49 8.42
N SER A 63 13.57 1.16 7.27
CA SER A 63 14.50 0.87 6.19
C SER A 63 15.94 1.24 6.52
N GLU A 64 16.26 2.24 7.36
CA GLU A 64 17.66 2.55 7.71
C GLU A 64 18.40 1.33 8.32
N MET A 65 17.71 0.54 9.15
CA MET A 65 18.26 -0.70 9.72
C MET A 65 18.38 -1.83 8.67
N TYR A 66 17.43 -1.90 7.73
CA TYR A 66 17.44 -2.85 6.60
C TYR A 66 18.36 -2.41 5.44
N HIS A 67 18.75 -1.15 5.39
CA HIS A 67 19.49 -0.52 4.30
C HIS A 67 20.83 -1.22 4.10
N ASN A 68 21.49 -1.61 5.20
CA ASN A 68 22.73 -2.36 5.16
C ASN A 68 22.59 -3.77 4.54
N TYR A 69 21.42 -4.40 4.66
CA TYR A 69 21.15 -5.74 4.11
C TYR A 69 20.63 -5.66 2.66
N ALA A 70 19.75 -4.70 2.36
CA ALA A 70 19.16 -4.46 1.05
C ALA A 70 20.16 -3.85 0.06
N LYS A 71 21.07 -2.96 0.51
CA LYS A 71 22.08 -2.31 -0.33
C LYS A 71 22.99 -3.31 -1.03
N LYS A 72 23.40 -4.37 -0.33
CA LYS A 72 24.28 -5.42 -0.86
C LYS A 72 23.62 -6.29 -1.95
N PHE A 73 22.30 -6.48 -1.90
CA PHE A 73 21.59 -7.31 -2.88
C PHE A 73 20.93 -6.50 -3.99
N ILE A 74 20.50 -5.27 -3.73
CA ILE A 74 19.72 -4.48 -4.69
C ILE A 74 20.63 -3.56 -5.49
N VAL A 75 21.55 -2.84 -4.86
CA VAL A 75 22.43 -1.91 -5.59
C VAL A 75 23.40 -2.68 -6.48
N ASP A 76 24.02 -3.74 -5.95
CA ASP A 76 25.04 -4.51 -6.68
C ASP A 76 24.45 -5.45 -7.76
N MET A 77 23.23 -5.96 -7.59
CA MET A 77 22.63 -6.90 -8.58
C MET A 77 21.66 -6.26 -9.57
N SER A 78 21.07 -5.09 -9.25
CA SER A 78 20.03 -4.47 -10.11
C SER A 78 20.46 -3.15 -10.75
N GLY A 79 21.58 -2.56 -10.34
CA GLY A 79 22.08 -1.30 -10.90
C GLY A 79 21.21 -0.07 -10.60
N LEU A 80 20.24 -0.20 -9.68
CA LEU A 80 19.34 0.88 -9.31
C LEU A 80 19.99 1.84 -8.30
N PRO A 81 19.66 3.14 -8.35
CA PRO A 81 20.20 4.12 -7.41
C PRO A 81 19.70 3.86 -5.99
N GLU A 82 20.51 4.21 -4.98
CA GLU A 82 20.20 4.04 -3.56
C GLU A 82 18.91 4.73 -3.11
N SER A 83 18.50 5.80 -3.83
CA SER A 83 17.22 6.47 -3.64
C SER A 83 16.01 5.54 -3.87
N PHE A 84 16.17 4.46 -4.63
CA PHE A 84 15.12 3.47 -4.88
C PHE A 84 14.70 2.72 -3.60
N CYS A 85 15.62 2.59 -2.64
CA CYS A 85 15.33 1.98 -1.34
C CYS A 85 14.44 2.87 -0.46
N ARG A 86 14.23 4.14 -0.83
CA ARG A 86 13.52 5.09 0.03
C ARG A 86 11.99 5.02 -0.12
N ALA A 87 11.29 5.00 1.02
CA ALA A 87 9.86 5.10 1.23
C ALA A 87 9.49 6.52 1.70
N THR A 88 9.80 7.54 0.91
CA THR A 88 9.53 8.93 1.31
C THR A 88 8.04 9.27 1.25
N ALA A 89 7.60 10.24 2.08
CA ALA A 89 6.25 10.78 2.06
C ALA A 89 5.83 11.24 0.63
N ASP A 90 6.75 11.83 -0.13
CA ASP A 90 6.50 12.28 -1.50
C ASP A 90 6.14 11.14 -2.45
N VAL A 91 6.73 9.95 -2.28
CA VAL A 91 6.39 8.79 -3.12
C VAL A 91 4.93 8.39 -2.92
N MET A 92 4.47 8.34 -1.67
CA MET A 92 3.06 8.00 -1.40
C MET A 92 2.12 9.12 -1.87
N ARG A 93 2.47 10.38 -1.64
CA ARG A 93 1.71 11.53 -2.15
C ARG A 93 1.52 11.48 -3.66
N LEU A 94 2.62 11.30 -4.40
CA LEU A 94 2.59 11.17 -5.86
C LEU A 94 1.80 9.94 -6.32
N THR A 95 1.84 8.84 -5.55
CA THR A 95 1.06 7.63 -5.83
C THR A 95 -0.45 7.91 -5.69
N ILE A 96 -0.87 8.56 -4.61
CA ILE A 96 -2.26 8.93 -4.37
C ILE A 96 -2.75 9.92 -5.45
N ASP A 97 -1.95 10.95 -5.75
CA ASP A 97 -2.25 11.93 -6.80
C ASP A 97 -2.39 11.24 -8.16
N TYR A 98 -1.50 10.29 -8.48
CA TYR A 98 -1.58 9.52 -9.71
C TYR A 98 -2.88 8.70 -9.80
N VAL A 99 -3.26 8.01 -8.71
CA VAL A 99 -4.52 7.25 -8.65
C VAL A 99 -5.71 8.17 -8.88
N LYS A 100 -5.79 9.30 -8.15
CA LYS A 100 -6.89 10.25 -8.28
C LYS A 100 -6.98 10.86 -9.68
N ARG A 101 -5.86 11.27 -10.26
CA ARG A 101 -5.82 11.85 -11.61
C ARG A 101 -6.25 10.84 -12.69
N THR A 102 -5.85 9.58 -12.54
CA THR A 102 -6.04 8.56 -13.58
C THR A 102 -7.39 7.85 -13.47
N TYR A 103 -7.89 7.65 -12.27
CA TYR A 103 -9.11 6.89 -11.98
C TYR A 103 -10.25 7.74 -11.40
N GLY A 104 -10.02 9.02 -11.14
CA GLY A 104 -10.97 9.95 -10.52
C GLY A 104 -10.92 9.95 -8.99
N SER A 105 -10.82 8.78 -8.37
CA SER A 105 -10.64 8.63 -6.92
C SER A 105 -10.07 7.25 -6.58
N ILE A 106 -9.61 7.08 -5.33
CA ILE A 106 -9.19 5.76 -4.82
C ILE A 106 -10.38 4.78 -4.81
N ASP A 107 -11.58 5.27 -4.53
CA ASP A 107 -12.80 4.46 -4.55
C ASP A 107 -13.13 3.95 -5.96
N LEU A 108 -13.03 4.82 -6.97
CA LEU A 108 -13.25 4.43 -8.37
C LEU A 108 -12.16 3.49 -8.88
N TYR A 109 -10.92 3.65 -8.40
CA TYR A 109 -9.85 2.68 -8.63
C TYR A 109 -10.21 1.30 -8.05
N LEU A 110 -10.68 1.23 -6.80
CA LEU A 110 -11.11 -0.03 -6.17
C LEU A 110 -12.30 -0.66 -6.91
N ASP A 111 -13.28 0.16 -7.31
CA ASP A 111 -14.46 -0.30 -8.06
C ASP A 111 -14.05 -0.90 -9.41
N ARG A 112 -13.11 -0.26 -10.12
CA ARG A 112 -12.57 -0.76 -11.40
C ARG A 112 -11.97 -2.16 -11.28
N PHE A 113 -11.35 -2.48 -10.14
CA PHE A 113 -10.76 -3.78 -9.88
C PHE A 113 -11.66 -4.70 -9.04
N SER A 114 -12.99 -4.51 -9.11
CA SER A 114 -13.98 -5.38 -8.47
C SER A 114 -13.88 -5.44 -6.94
N PHE A 115 -13.44 -4.35 -6.31
CA PHE A 115 -13.48 -4.14 -4.86
C PHE A 115 -14.50 -3.03 -4.52
N GLY A 116 -15.77 -3.35 -4.79
CA GLY A 116 -16.89 -2.42 -4.71
C GLY A 116 -17.24 -1.92 -3.29
N PRO A 117 -18.25 -1.04 -3.17
CA PRO A 117 -18.68 -0.44 -1.90
C PRO A 117 -19.09 -1.48 -0.85
N GLU A 118 -19.65 -2.63 -1.25
CA GLU A 118 -20.00 -3.72 -0.34
C GLU A 118 -18.78 -4.30 0.38
N TRP A 119 -17.70 -4.54 -0.38
CA TRP A 119 -16.43 -5.03 0.17
C TRP A 119 -15.78 -4.00 1.11
N ARG A 120 -15.83 -2.72 0.73
CA ARG A 120 -15.33 -1.61 1.57
C ARG A 120 -16.10 -1.52 2.88
N SER A 121 -17.43 -1.63 2.82
CA SER A 121 -18.31 -1.62 3.99
C SER A 121 -18.08 -2.83 4.89
N TYR A 122 -17.85 -4.00 4.29
CA TYR A 122 -17.49 -5.22 5.02
C TYR A 122 -16.21 -5.04 5.83
N LEU A 123 -15.13 -4.52 5.21
CA LEU A 123 -13.87 -4.24 5.91
C LEU A 123 -14.04 -3.23 7.04
N ARG A 124 -14.81 -2.15 6.82
CA ARG A 124 -15.08 -1.16 7.87
C ARG A 124 -15.77 -1.80 9.07
N ARG A 125 -16.79 -2.63 8.87
CA ARG A 125 -17.44 -3.37 9.98
C ARG A 125 -16.45 -4.28 10.69
N LYS A 126 -15.62 -5.01 9.95
CA LYS A 126 -14.64 -5.91 10.57
C LYS A 126 -13.67 -5.21 11.52
N TYR A 127 -13.17 -4.02 11.16
CA TYR A 127 -12.07 -3.37 11.88
C TYR A 127 -12.48 -2.18 12.75
N LEU A 128 -13.64 -1.57 12.53
CA LEU A 128 -14.05 -0.33 13.22
C LEU A 128 -15.24 -0.50 14.16
N THR A 129 -16.03 -1.57 14.01
CA THR A 129 -17.09 -1.88 14.99
C THR A 129 -16.57 -2.97 15.92
N SER A 130 -16.06 -2.53 17.08
CA SER A 130 -15.91 -3.34 18.30
C SER A 130 -17.09 -3.10 19.22
#